data_AF-A0ABD2J8X8-F1
#
_entry.id   AF-A0ABD2J8X8-F1
#
_cell.length_a   1.000
_cell.length_b   1.000
_cell.length_c   1.000
_cell.angle_alpha   90.00
_cell.angle_beta   90.00
_cell.angle_gamma   90.00
#
_symmetry.space_group_name_H-M   'P 1'
#
loop_
_entity.id
_entity.type
_entity.pdbx_description
1 polymer ?
#
loop_
_entity_poly.entity_id
_entity_poly.type
_entity_poly.pdbx_seq_one_letter_code
_entity_poly.pdbx_strand_id
1 'polypeptide(L)'
;MYNMLDMPAGVVPTGTVRREDDEALMDDTQWATDGNILLKWMRSAAANSVGLPVGVQVVAMRWEEEKCLGLMNAIEAMAKAQKK
;
A
#
# COMPACT_ATOMS: atom_id res chain seq x y z
N MET A 1 1.25 13.15 3.38
CA MET A 1 -0.02 13.88 3.53
C MET A 1 -0.39 14.05 5.01
N TYR A 2 -0.52 12.97 5.78
CA TYR A 2 -1.00 13.02 7.16
C TYR A 2 -0.04 13.68 8.17
N ASN A 3 1.25 13.76 7.87
CA ASN A 3 2.21 14.53 8.64
C ASN A 3 1.82 16.02 8.77
N MET A 4 1.22 16.61 7.72
CA MET A 4 0.79 18.02 7.75
C MET A 4 -0.51 18.23 8.54
N LEU A 5 -1.34 17.18 8.63
CA LEU A 5 -2.62 17.21 9.31
C LEU A 5 -2.52 16.83 10.80
N ASP A 6 -1.31 16.48 11.26
CA ASP A 6 -1.05 16.04 12.64
C ASP A 6 -1.97 14.87 13.05
N MET A 7 -2.20 13.96 12.11
CA MET A 7 -3.06 12.78 12.32
C MET A 7 -2.20 11.51 12.48
N PRO A 8 -2.55 10.63 13.43
CA PRO A 8 -1.86 9.37 13.61
C PRO A 8 -2.05 8.49 12.37
N ALA A 9 -0.94 8.00 11.83
CA ALA A 9 -0.90 7.12 10.67
C ALA A 9 0.11 5.99 10.90
N GLY A 10 -0.29 4.76 10.59
CA GLY A 10 0.56 3.58 10.66
C GLY A 10 0.40 2.71 9.41
N VAL A 11 1.34 1.78 9.19
CA VAL A 11 1.33 0.88 8.04
C VAL A 11 1.32 -0.56 8.51
N VAL A 12 0.44 -1.38 7.93
CA VAL A 12 0.33 -2.82 8.21
C VAL A 12 0.56 -3.62 6.93
N PRO A 13 1.49 -4.61 6.91
CA PRO A 13 1.68 -5.47 5.75
C PRO A 13 0.50 -6.44 5.60
N THR A 14 -0.22 -6.36 4.49
CA THR A 14 -1.43 -7.18 4.26
C THR A 14 -1.20 -8.32 3.28
N GLY A 15 -0.27 -8.17 2.34
CA GLY A 15 -0.07 -9.15 1.28
C GLY A 15 1.32 -9.11 0.67
N THR A 16 1.48 -9.83 -0.44
CA THR A 16 2.67 -9.78 -1.29
C THR A 16 2.22 -9.54 -2.73
N VAL A 17 3.04 -8.86 -3.51
CA VAL A 17 2.78 -8.63 -4.93
C VAL A 17 2.62 -9.96 -5.67
N ARG A 18 1.50 -10.13 -6.40
CA ARG A 18 1.24 -11.28 -7.27
C ARG A 18 1.78 -11.01 -8.67
N ARG A 19 1.91 -12.07 -9.46
CA ARG A 19 2.32 -11.94 -10.88
C ARG A 19 1.35 -11.06 -11.67
N GLU A 20 0.05 -11.25 -11.44
CA GLU A 20 -1.01 -10.45 -12.05
C GLU A 20 -0.86 -8.96 -11.74
N ASP A 21 -0.44 -8.59 -10.52
CA ASP A 21 -0.24 -7.20 -10.11
C ASP A 21 0.95 -6.56 -10.85
N ASP A 22 2.04 -7.31 -11.04
CA ASP A 22 3.25 -6.84 -11.74
C ASP A 22 3.02 -6.72 -13.26
N GLU A 23 2.25 -7.66 -13.84
CA GLU A 23 1.81 -7.60 -15.24
C GLU A 23 0.84 -6.43 -15.48
N ALA A 24 -0.12 -6.22 -14.58
CA ALA A 24 -1.04 -5.09 -14.64
C ALA A 24 -0.32 -3.74 -14.55
N LEU A 25 0.69 -3.62 -13.68
CA LEU A 25 1.54 -2.42 -13.58
C LEU A 25 2.22 -2.08 -14.91
N MET A 26 2.48 -3.09 -15.75
CA MET A 26 3.09 -2.94 -17.08
C MET A 26 2.07 -2.71 -18.21
N ASP A 27 0.78 -2.67 -17.92
CA ASP A 27 -0.25 -2.38 -18.89
C ASP A 27 -0.54 -0.86 -18.95
N ASP A 28 -0.19 -0.22 -20.05
CA ASP A 28 -0.44 1.21 -20.29
C ASP A 28 -1.94 1.56 -20.30
N THR A 29 -2.81 0.57 -20.55
CA THR A 29 -4.26 0.78 -20.53
C THR A 29 -4.83 0.84 -19.11
N GLN A 30 -4.16 0.23 -18.14
CA GLN A 30 -4.55 0.24 -16.73
C GLN A 30 -3.83 1.33 -15.96
N TRP A 31 -2.53 1.52 -16.20
CA TRP A 31 -1.69 2.51 -15.51
C TRP A 31 -0.98 3.42 -16.50
N ALA A 32 -1.79 4.29 -17.12
CA ALA A 32 -1.31 5.29 -18.06
C ALA A 32 -0.26 6.22 -17.43
N THR A 33 0.83 6.40 -18.14
CA THR A 33 1.98 7.19 -17.67
C THR A 33 2.07 8.56 -18.36
N ASP A 34 1.23 8.82 -19.37
CA ASP A 34 0.97 10.09 -20.09
C ASP A 34 2.20 10.99 -20.36
N GLY A 35 3.37 10.38 -20.58
CA GLY A 35 4.62 11.11 -20.78
C GLY A 35 5.21 11.74 -19.51
N ASN A 36 4.59 11.56 -18.34
CA ASN A 36 5.10 11.99 -17.05
C ASN A 36 6.34 11.14 -16.67
N ILE A 37 7.50 11.78 -16.72
CA ILE A 37 8.81 11.14 -16.45
C ILE A 37 8.84 10.52 -15.05
N LEU A 38 8.23 11.18 -14.06
CA LEU A 38 8.21 10.69 -12.69
C LEU A 38 7.39 9.41 -12.57
N LEU A 39 6.21 9.36 -13.20
CA LEU A 39 5.39 8.14 -13.21
C LEU A 39 6.10 7.00 -13.96
N LYS A 40 6.84 7.30 -15.03
CA LYS A 40 7.67 6.30 -15.74
C LYS A 40 8.75 5.73 -14.84
N TRP A 41 9.45 6.58 -14.09
CA TRP A 41 10.46 6.14 -13.14
C TRP A 41 9.88 5.33 -11.99
N MET A 42 8.74 5.74 -11.43
CA MET A 42 8.06 4.98 -10.38
C MET A 42 7.67 3.59 -10.88
N ARG A 43 7.11 3.49 -12.08
CA ARG A 43 6.74 2.21 -12.69
C ARG A 43 7.96 1.32 -12.94
N SER A 44 9.02 1.86 -13.53
CA SER A 44 10.27 1.12 -13.73
C SER A 44 10.89 0.66 -12.40
N ALA A 45 10.80 1.47 -11.35
CA ALA A 45 11.34 1.12 -10.03
C ALA A 45 10.51 0.07 -9.29
N ALA A 46 9.20 0.02 -9.54
CA ALA A 46 8.29 -0.95 -8.94
C ALA A 46 8.19 -2.28 -9.73
N ALA A 47 8.79 -2.36 -10.92
CA ALA A 47 8.81 -3.56 -11.76
C ALA A 47 9.52 -4.76 -11.10
N ASN A 48 9.09 -5.99 -11.44
CA ASN A 48 9.65 -7.24 -10.93
C ASN A 48 9.57 -7.36 -9.39
N SER A 49 8.51 -6.83 -8.79
CA SER A 49 8.34 -6.81 -7.34
C SER A 49 7.58 -8.02 -6.80
N VAL A 50 7.34 -9.06 -7.61
CA VAL A 50 6.59 -10.26 -7.22
C VAL A 50 7.16 -10.87 -5.94
N GLY A 51 6.29 -11.09 -4.95
CA GLY A 51 6.66 -11.61 -3.64
C GLY A 51 7.09 -10.57 -2.60
N LEU A 52 7.32 -9.30 -2.99
CA LEU A 52 7.59 -8.24 -2.03
C LEU A 52 6.33 -7.85 -1.23
N PRO A 53 6.48 -7.43 0.04
CA PRO A 53 5.35 -7.11 0.90
C PRO A 53 4.62 -5.84 0.43
N VAL A 54 3.29 -5.89 0.44
CA VAL A 54 2.41 -4.73 0.20
C VAL A 54 1.79 -4.31 1.52
N GLY A 55 1.93 -3.03 1.85
CA GLY A 55 1.41 -2.42 3.07
C GLY A 55 0.19 -1.54 2.82
N VAL A 56 -0.74 -1.55 3.78
CA VAL A 56 -1.87 -0.62 3.81
C VAL A 56 -1.61 0.43 4.89
N GLN A 57 -1.82 1.70 4.55
CA GLN A 57 -1.71 2.80 5.49
C GLN A 57 -3.07 3.06 6.17
N VAL A 58 -3.07 2.99 7.50
CA VAL A 58 -4.22 3.22 8.37
C VAL A 58 -4.05 4.57 9.03
N VAL A 59 -5.11 5.37 9.06
CA VAL A 59 -5.09 6.72 9.63
C VAL A 59 -6.32 6.90 10.50
N ALA A 60 -6.13 7.52 11.67
CA ALA A 60 -7.23 7.93 12.54
C ALA A 60 -7.26 9.46 12.73
N MET A 61 -8.27 9.95 13.43
CA MET A 61 -8.36 11.36 13.80
C MET A 61 -7.27 11.71 14.82
N ARG A 62 -6.98 13.01 14.98
CA ARG A 62 -6.01 13.52 15.97
C ARG A 62 -6.34 13.01 17.38
N TRP A 63 -5.32 12.61 18.13
CA TRP A 63 -5.42 12.12 19.52
C TRP A 63 -6.20 10.81 19.67
N GLU A 64 -6.32 10.03 18.60
CA GLU A 64 -7.02 8.74 18.58
C GLU A 64 -6.06 7.61 18.20
N GLU A 65 -4.85 7.62 18.78
CA GLU A 65 -3.78 6.65 18.52
C GLU A 65 -4.22 5.22 18.84
N GLU A 66 -4.97 5.02 19.92
CA GLU A 66 -5.47 3.70 20.33
C GLU A 66 -6.46 3.14 19.31
N LYS A 67 -7.29 3.99 18.69
CA LYS A 67 -8.18 3.56 17.60
C LYS A 67 -7.40 3.22 16.34
N CYS A 68 -6.36 4.01 16.03
CA CYS A 68 -5.46 3.70 14.93
C CYS A 68 -4.80 2.32 15.13
N LEU A 69 -4.22 2.07 16.31
CA LEU A 69 -3.58 0.81 16.65
C LEU A 69 -4.57 -0.36 16.70
N GLY A 70 -5.77 -0.15 17.23
CA GLY A 70 -6.83 -1.16 17.26
C GLY A 70 -7.25 -1.60 15.86
N LEU A 71 -7.42 -0.64 14.94
CA LEU A 71 -7.74 -0.92 13.55
C LEU A 71 -6.57 -1.62 12.83
N MET A 72 -5.33 -1.18 13.07
CA MET A 72 -4.14 -1.85 12.55
C MET A 72 -4.06 -3.32 12.96
N ASN A 73 -4.34 -3.61 14.24
CA ASN A 73 -4.35 -4.99 14.76
C ASN A 73 -5.46 -5.84 14.11
N ALA A 74 -6.66 -5.28 13.93
CA ALA A 74 -7.76 -5.96 13.26
C ALA A 74 -7.41 -6.31 11.80
N ILE A 75 -6.81 -5.36 11.07
CA ILE A 75 -6.35 -5.56 9.69
C ILE A 75 -5.25 -6.63 9.64
N GLU A 76 -4.29 -6.60 10.57
CA GLU A 76 -3.22 -7.59 10.64
C GLU A 76 -3.78 -9.01 10.87
N ALA A 77 -4.74 -9.16 11.77
CA ALA A 77 -5.40 -10.44 12.04
C ALA A 77 -6.14 -10.98 10.82
N MET A 78 -6.87 -10.12 10.10
CA MET A 78 -7.55 -10.49 8.85
C MET A 78 -6.56 -10.89 7.75
N ALA A 79 -5.48 -10.14 7.59
CA ALA A 79 -4.43 -10.45 6.61
C ALA A 79 -3.73 -11.78 6.91
N LYS A 80 -3.46 -12.08 8.19
CA LYS A 80 -2.92 -13.37 8.62
C LYS A 80 -3.90 -14.52 8.35
N ALA A 81 -5.20 -14.30 8.57
CA ALA A 81 -6.24 -15.30 8.30
C ALA A 81 -6.38 -15.60 6.80
N GLN A 82 -6.26 -14.60 5.92
CA GLN A 82 -6.29 -14.79 4.46
C GLN A 82 -5.08 -15.53 3.88
N LYS A 83 -3.97 -15.59 4.62
CA LYS A 83 -2.77 -16.35 4.22
C LYS A 83 -2.85 -17.84 4.59
N LYS A 84 -3.87 -18.25 5.35
CA LYS A 84 -4.11 -19.63 5.80
C LYS A 84 -5.05 -20.35 4.85
#